data_AF-A0A173MJ99-F1
#
_entry.id   AF-A0A173MJ99-F1
#
_cell.length_a   1.000
_cell.length_b   1.000
_cell.length_c   1.000
_cell.angle_alpha   90.00
_cell.angle_beta   90.00
_cell.angle_gamma   90.00
#
_symmetry.space_group_name_H-M   'P 1'
#
loop_
_entity.id
_entity.type
_entity.pdbx_description
1 polymer ?
#
loop_
_entity_poly.entity_id
_entity_poly.type
_entity_poly.pdbx_seq_one_letter_code
_entity_poly.pdbx_strand_id
1 'polypeptide(L)'
;MLTFTLRLLALMAAAWGLMGDAAFAQTPTVIKDSISLQARLFTRGDTVVVGMDSAYIANKKTYKLLLDTYKRMQNQQPAYIQAFKEYENLTALQDSMLKAKEGYYKQLKAAFDSLNIHTNSFINRTDVNVNKIDQSLDKATENLNNIKLAIDSSLVKLKDQNKHKVKLAVGGFVIGVGVTALIFLIAK
;
A
#
# COMPACT_ATOMS: atom_id res chain seq x y z
N MET A 1 -8.28 -20.49 63.08
CA MET A 1 -9.42 -19.56 62.88
C MET A 1 -9.19 -18.56 61.74
N LEU A 2 -7.99 -17.98 61.59
CA LEU A 2 -7.67 -17.03 60.50
C LEU A 2 -7.79 -17.59 59.07
N THR A 3 -7.59 -18.88 58.87
CA THR A 3 -7.64 -19.52 57.54
C THR A 3 -9.07 -19.72 57.02
N PHE A 4 -10.06 -19.73 57.91
CA PHE A 4 -11.46 -19.94 57.53
C PHE A 4 -12.13 -18.64 57.08
N THR A 5 -11.82 -17.53 57.75
CA THR A 5 -12.34 -16.19 57.41
C THR A 5 -11.82 -15.72 56.05
N LEU A 6 -10.55 -16.01 55.72
CA LEU A 6 -9.95 -15.63 54.44
C LEU A 6 -10.61 -16.35 53.25
N ARG A 7 -10.96 -17.63 53.42
CA ARG A 7 -11.64 -18.44 52.39
C ARG A 7 -13.08 -17.98 52.16
N LEU A 8 -13.78 -17.58 53.23
CA LEU A 8 -15.15 -17.08 53.13
C LEU A 8 -15.22 -15.74 52.36
N LEU A 9 -14.23 -14.86 52.60
CA LEU A 9 -14.14 -13.55 51.95
C LEU A 9 -13.79 -13.69 50.46
N ALA A 10 -12.91 -14.63 50.11
CA ALA A 10 -12.60 -14.94 48.72
C ALA A 10 -13.81 -15.52 47.96
N LEU A 11 -14.64 -16.33 48.63
CA LEU A 11 -15.85 -16.90 48.04
C LEU A 11 -16.96 -15.85 47.83
N MET A 12 -17.11 -14.90 48.75
CA MET A 12 -18.05 -13.79 48.57
C MET A 12 -17.59 -12.84 47.45
N ALA A 13 -16.29 -12.56 47.34
CA ALA A 13 -15.75 -11.76 46.25
C ALA A 13 -15.95 -12.43 44.87
N ALA A 14 -15.78 -13.76 44.79
CA ALA A 14 -16.05 -14.52 43.58
C ALA A 14 -17.55 -14.57 43.22
N ALA A 15 -18.44 -14.61 44.22
CA ALA A 15 -19.89 -14.58 44.00
C ALA A 15 -20.37 -13.21 43.48
N TRP A 16 -19.77 -12.11 43.94
CA TRP A 16 -20.08 -10.77 43.42
C TRP A 16 -19.49 -10.52 42.03
N GLY A 17 -18.36 -11.14 41.68
CA GLY A 17 -17.77 -11.05 40.34
C GLY A 17 -18.59 -11.74 39.23
N LEU A 18 -19.45 -12.70 39.59
CA LEU A 18 -20.27 -13.45 38.62
C LEU A 18 -21.67 -12.85 38.37
N MET A 19 -22.05 -11.79 39.08
CA MET A 19 -23.33 -11.10 38.88
C MET A 19 -23.24 -9.87 37.95
N GLY A 20 -22.07 -9.62 37.34
CA GLY A 20 -21.79 -8.39 36.57
C GLY A 20 -22.31 -8.31 35.14
N ASP A 21 -22.58 -9.44 34.46
CA ASP A 21 -22.74 -9.43 32.98
C ASP A 21 -24.13 -9.84 32.46
N ALA A 22 -25.19 -9.59 33.22
CA ALA A 22 -26.57 -9.74 32.73
C ALA A 22 -27.36 -8.43 32.69
N ALA A 23 -26.66 -7.29 32.59
CA ALA A 23 -27.30 -6.03 32.24
C ALA A 23 -27.80 -6.12 30.79
N PHE A 24 -29.10 -6.37 30.66
CA PHE A 24 -29.94 -6.39 29.47
C PHE A 24 -29.54 -5.35 28.40
N ALA A 25 -28.52 -5.65 27.61
CA ALA A 25 -28.36 -5.07 26.29
C ALA A 25 -29.37 -5.78 25.41
N GLN A 26 -30.59 -5.23 25.30
CA GLN A 26 -31.53 -5.66 24.27
C GLN A 26 -30.81 -5.50 22.92
N THR A 27 -30.41 -6.61 22.32
CA THR A 27 -29.79 -6.60 21.01
C THR A 27 -30.81 -6.05 20.03
N PRO A 28 -30.51 -4.93 19.34
CA PRO A 28 -31.47 -4.31 18.46
C PRO A 28 -31.85 -5.29 17.35
N THR A 29 -33.15 -5.48 17.14
CA THR A 29 -33.61 -6.32 16.04
C THR A 29 -33.45 -5.55 14.75
N VAL A 30 -32.48 -5.95 13.92
CA VAL A 30 -32.20 -5.29 12.65
C VAL A 30 -33.05 -5.91 11.54
N ILE A 31 -33.85 -5.11 10.87
CA ILE A 31 -34.60 -5.50 9.67
C ILE A 31 -33.83 -4.99 8.45
N LYS A 32 -33.34 -5.92 7.62
CA LYS A 32 -32.58 -5.64 6.39
C LYS A 32 -33.32 -6.04 5.10
N ASP A 33 -34.51 -6.61 5.24
CA ASP A 33 -35.19 -7.28 4.13
C ASP A 33 -36.10 -6.30 3.39
N SER A 34 -35.68 -5.82 2.22
CA SER A 34 -36.29 -4.69 1.50
C SER A 34 -37.58 -5.03 0.73
N ILE A 35 -37.94 -6.32 0.64
CA ILE A 35 -38.92 -6.79 -0.37
C ILE A 35 -40.08 -7.59 0.23
N SER A 36 -39.95 -8.11 1.46
CA SER A 36 -40.96 -9.02 2.03
C SER A 36 -41.97 -8.30 2.94
N LEU A 37 -43.27 -8.46 2.66
CA LEU A 37 -44.34 -7.92 3.50
C LEU A 37 -44.51 -8.80 4.75
N GLN A 38 -43.73 -8.52 5.80
CA GLN A 38 -43.73 -9.29 7.04
C GLN A 38 -44.37 -8.51 8.20
N ALA A 39 -45.29 -9.16 8.92
CA ALA A 39 -45.75 -8.68 10.20
C ALA A 39 -44.80 -9.20 11.30
N ARG A 40 -44.23 -8.28 12.08
CA ARG A 40 -43.43 -8.61 13.26
C ARG A 40 -44.10 -8.09 14.52
N LEU A 41 -44.08 -8.89 15.58
CA LEU A 41 -44.57 -8.49 16.89
C LEU A 41 -43.41 -7.86 17.65
N PHE A 42 -43.58 -6.62 18.08
CA PHE A 42 -42.66 -5.93 18.97
C PHE A 42 -43.35 -5.68 20.30
N THR A 43 -42.63 -5.93 21.39
CA THR A 43 -43.10 -5.69 22.74
C THR A 43 -42.54 -4.38 23.29
N ARG A 44 -43.17 -3.83 24.33
CA ARG A 44 -42.75 -2.56 24.91
C ARG A 44 -41.33 -2.71 25.48
N GLY A 45 -40.41 -1.90 24.97
CA GLY A 45 -39.00 -1.93 25.33
C GLY A 45 -38.10 -2.43 24.21
N ASP A 46 -38.63 -3.11 23.19
CA ASP A 46 -37.80 -3.59 22.09
C ASP A 46 -37.27 -2.44 21.24
N THR A 47 -35.96 -2.46 20.96
CA THR A 47 -35.32 -1.54 20.02
C THR A 47 -35.22 -2.19 18.64
N VAL A 48 -35.82 -1.54 17.64
CA VAL A 48 -35.85 -2.04 16.26
C VAL A 48 -35.04 -1.08 15.39
N VAL A 49 -34.10 -1.63 14.63
CA VAL A 49 -33.29 -0.87 13.68
C VAL A 49 -33.74 -1.22 12.27
N VAL A 50 -34.23 -0.23 11.54
CA VAL A 50 -34.70 -0.39 10.17
C VAL A 50 -33.62 0.13 9.23
N GLY A 51 -32.90 -0.79 8.59
CA GLY A 51 -31.80 -0.48 7.68
C GLY A 51 -32.29 -0.25 6.25
N MET A 52 -33.30 0.60 6.07
CA MET A 52 -33.98 0.83 4.79
C MET A 52 -34.17 2.32 4.56
N ASP A 53 -34.22 2.74 3.30
CA ASP A 53 -34.47 4.15 2.95
C ASP A 53 -35.90 4.60 3.31
N SER A 54 -36.87 3.68 3.28
CA SER A 54 -38.25 3.95 3.66
C SER A 54 -38.88 2.77 4.39
N ALA A 55 -39.66 3.06 5.43
CA ALA A 55 -40.39 2.05 6.19
C ALA A 55 -41.75 2.56 6.62
N TYR A 56 -42.78 1.71 6.51
CA TYR A 56 -44.14 2.03 6.91
C TYR A 56 -44.53 1.22 8.15
N ILE A 57 -44.83 1.92 9.24
CA ILE A 57 -45.31 1.32 10.47
C ILE A 57 -46.83 1.41 10.48
N ALA A 58 -47.51 0.26 10.53
CA ALA A 58 -48.96 0.18 10.56
C ALA A 58 -49.45 -0.61 11.77
N ASN A 59 -50.59 -0.20 12.35
CA ASN A 59 -51.24 -1.01 13.36
C ASN A 59 -51.78 -2.32 12.74
N LYS A 60 -52.04 -3.33 13.58
CA LYS A 60 -52.53 -4.64 13.15
C LYS A 60 -53.78 -4.59 12.27
N LYS A 61 -54.73 -3.71 12.57
CA LYS A 61 -56.00 -3.56 11.82
C LYS A 61 -55.76 -2.94 10.44
N THR A 62 -54.96 -1.88 10.37
CA THR A 62 -54.58 -1.21 9.11
C THR A 62 -53.74 -2.13 8.24
N TYR A 63 -52.77 -2.85 8.81
CA TYR A 63 -51.99 -3.86 8.11
C TYR A 63 -52.87 -4.95 7.52
N LYS A 64 -53.82 -5.48 8.30
CA LYS A 64 -54.75 -6.51 7.82
C LYS A 64 -55.62 -5.99 6.66
N LEU A 65 -56.12 -4.75 6.76
CA LEU A 65 -56.88 -4.12 5.68
C LEU A 65 -56.04 -3.99 4.40
N LEU A 66 -54.79 -3.52 4.51
CA LEU A 66 -53.88 -3.41 3.37
C LEU A 66 -53.58 -4.78 2.75
N LEU A 67 -53.28 -5.78 3.57
CA LEU A 67 -53.01 -7.14 3.11
C LEU A 67 -54.22 -7.76 2.41
N ASP A 68 -55.42 -7.60 2.96
CA ASP A 68 -56.65 -8.13 2.39
C ASP A 68 -57.02 -7.41 1.08
N THR A 69 -56.73 -6.12 0.97
CA THR A 69 -56.89 -5.36 -0.29
C THR A 69 -55.86 -5.80 -1.33
N TYR A 70 -54.60 -5.98 -0.93
CA TYR A 70 -53.54 -6.50 -1.80
C TYR A 70 -53.90 -7.88 -2.36
N LYS A 71 -54.34 -8.81 -1.51
CA LYS A 71 -54.80 -10.15 -1.92
C LYS A 71 -56.01 -10.09 -2.85
N ARG A 72 -56.96 -9.18 -2.59
CA ARG A 72 -58.12 -8.98 -3.48
C ARG A 72 -57.69 -8.45 -4.84
N MET A 73 -56.76 -7.50 -4.90
CA MET A 73 -56.23 -6.98 -6.16
C MET A 73 -55.46 -8.05 -6.95
N GLN A 74 -54.69 -8.91 -6.27
CA GLN A 74 -54.06 -10.06 -6.92
C GLN A 74 -55.07 -11.04 -7.52
N ASN A 75 -56.23 -11.23 -6.90
CA ASN A 75 -57.17 -12.26 -7.35
C ASN A 75 -58.23 -11.77 -8.35
N GLN A 76 -58.48 -10.46 -8.45
CA GLN A 76 -59.66 -9.96 -9.16
C GLN A 76 -59.40 -9.49 -10.60
N GLN A 77 -58.16 -9.16 -10.99
CA GLN A 77 -57.89 -8.67 -12.34
C GLN A 77 -56.56 -9.19 -12.91
N PRO A 78 -56.58 -10.01 -13.98
CA PRO A 78 -55.35 -10.54 -14.58
C PRO A 78 -54.42 -9.45 -15.13
N ALA A 79 -54.96 -8.31 -15.55
CA ALA A 79 -54.18 -7.15 -15.99
C ALA A 79 -53.27 -6.58 -14.87
N TYR A 80 -53.75 -6.55 -13.63
CA TYR A 80 -52.95 -6.06 -12.49
C TYR A 80 -51.86 -7.05 -12.10
N ILE A 81 -52.15 -8.35 -12.12
CA ILE A 81 -51.14 -9.40 -11.86
C ILE A 81 -49.99 -9.28 -12.87
N GLN A 82 -50.33 -9.11 -14.15
CA GLN A 82 -49.33 -8.97 -15.20
C GLN A 82 -48.50 -7.69 -15.01
N ALA A 83 -49.15 -6.56 -14.70
CA ALA A 83 -48.43 -5.32 -14.40
C ALA A 83 -47.48 -5.45 -13.20
N PHE A 84 -47.92 -6.08 -12.10
CA PHE A 84 -47.06 -6.33 -10.93
C PHE A 84 -45.87 -7.22 -11.27
N LYS A 85 -46.10 -8.30 -12.04
CA LYS A 85 -45.03 -9.19 -12.48
C LYS A 85 -44.00 -8.48 -13.35
N GLU A 86 -44.45 -7.59 -14.26
CA GLU A 86 -43.52 -6.78 -15.05
C GLU A 86 -42.72 -5.78 -14.19
N TYR A 87 -43.35 -5.19 -13.16
CA TYR A 87 -42.63 -4.33 -12.21
C TYR A 87 -41.58 -5.09 -11.38
N GLU A 88 -41.90 -6.30 -10.91
CA GLU A 88 -40.95 -7.17 -10.21
C GLU A 88 -39.79 -7.57 -11.13
N ASN A 89 -40.08 -7.93 -12.38
CA ASN A 89 -39.06 -8.23 -13.39
C ASN A 89 -38.15 -7.03 -13.66
N LEU A 90 -38.73 -5.82 -13.80
CA LEU A 90 -37.97 -4.60 -14.04
C LEU A 90 -37.06 -4.28 -12.85
N THR A 91 -37.57 -4.45 -11.63
CA THR A 91 -36.81 -4.22 -10.39
C THR A 91 -35.66 -5.21 -10.27
N ALA A 92 -35.92 -6.51 -10.51
CA ALA A 92 -34.89 -7.54 -10.52
C ALA A 92 -33.82 -7.29 -11.60
N LEU A 93 -34.23 -6.80 -12.78
CA LEU A 93 -33.32 -6.41 -13.85
C LEU A 93 -32.46 -5.21 -13.44
N GLN A 94 -33.03 -4.20 -12.78
CA GLN A 94 -32.28 -3.05 -12.27
C GLN A 94 -31.25 -3.47 -11.22
N ASP A 95 -31.63 -4.34 -10.28
CA ASP A 95 -30.70 -4.89 -9.27
C ASP A 95 -29.57 -5.69 -9.91
N SER A 96 -29.89 -6.50 -10.93
CA SER A 96 -28.91 -7.24 -11.73
C SER A 96 -27.92 -6.29 -12.41
N MET A 97 -28.42 -5.23 -13.06
CA MET A 97 -27.58 -4.21 -13.70
C MET A 97 -26.70 -3.46 -12.70
N LEU A 98 -27.22 -3.11 -11.53
CA LEU A 98 -26.46 -2.47 -10.47
C LEU A 98 -25.32 -3.36 -9.97
N LYS A 99 -25.59 -4.64 -9.68
CA LYS A 99 -24.56 -5.62 -9.29
C LYS A 99 -23.50 -5.81 -10.38
N ALA A 100 -23.92 -5.88 -11.64
CA ALA A 100 -23.00 -5.98 -12.77
C ALA A 100 -22.09 -4.75 -12.88
N LYS A 101 -22.65 -3.53 -12.73
CA LYS A 101 -21.88 -2.29 -12.71
C LYS A 101 -20.91 -2.24 -11.53
N GLU A 102 -21.34 -2.59 -10.32
CA GLU A 102 -20.45 -2.67 -9.16
C GLU A 102 -19.30 -3.65 -9.39
N GLY A 103 -19.59 -4.81 -9.98
CA GLY A 103 -18.57 -5.79 -10.37
C GLY A 103 -17.55 -5.21 -11.34
N TYR A 104 -18.02 -4.51 -12.38
CA TYR A 104 -17.17 -3.82 -13.35
C TYR A 104 -16.28 -2.75 -12.68
N TYR A 105 -16.85 -1.92 -11.81
CA TYR A 105 -16.08 -0.90 -11.09
C TYR A 105 -15.02 -1.51 -10.17
N LYS A 106 -15.30 -2.63 -9.50
CA LYS A 106 -14.30 -3.34 -8.69
C LYS A 106 -13.16 -3.88 -9.54
N GLN A 107 -13.45 -4.44 -10.71
CA GLN A 107 -12.42 -4.91 -11.64
C GLN A 107 -11.57 -3.76 -12.18
N LEU A 108 -12.21 -2.65 -12.60
CA LEU A 108 -11.52 -1.47 -13.08
C LEU A 108 -10.60 -0.87 -12.00
N LYS A 109 -11.09 -0.79 -10.76
CA LYS A 109 -10.28 -0.34 -9.63
C LYS A 109 -9.08 -1.26 -9.41
N ALA A 110 -9.27 -2.57 -9.42
CA ALA A 110 -8.18 -3.52 -9.25
C ALA A 110 -7.10 -3.38 -10.36
N ALA A 111 -7.52 -3.16 -11.61
CA ALA A 111 -6.60 -2.91 -12.72
C ALA A 111 -5.82 -1.60 -12.53
N PHE A 112 -6.49 -0.53 -12.06
CA PHE A 112 -5.86 0.75 -11.79
C PHE A 112 -4.87 0.69 -10.61
N ASP A 113 -5.26 0.01 -9.52
CA ASP A 113 -4.39 -0.23 -8.37
C ASP A 113 -3.13 -1.01 -8.81
N SER A 114 -3.30 -2.04 -9.65
CA SER A 114 -2.19 -2.82 -10.22
C SER A 114 -1.27 -1.94 -11.07
N LEU A 115 -1.82 -1.13 -11.98
CA LEU A 115 -1.04 -0.20 -12.80
C LEU A 115 -0.24 0.78 -11.94
N ASN A 116 -0.84 1.32 -10.88
CA ASN A 116 -0.15 2.22 -9.95
C ASN A 116 1.01 1.52 -9.23
N ILE A 117 0.82 0.29 -8.76
CA ILE A 117 1.89 -0.52 -8.15
C ILE A 117 3.03 -0.78 -9.13
N HIS A 118 2.71 -1.18 -10.36
CA HIS A 118 3.72 -1.44 -11.40
C HIS A 118 4.48 -0.17 -11.79
N THR A 119 3.79 0.96 -11.90
CA THR A 119 4.40 2.26 -12.21
C THR A 119 5.35 2.70 -11.10
N ASN A 120 4.93 2.64 -9.84
CA ASN A 120 5.80 2.98 -8.71
C ASN A 120 7.01 2.03 -8.60
N SER A 121 6.81 0.73 -8.84
CA SER A 121 7.90 -0.23 -8.89
C SER A 121 8.90 0.09 -10.01
N PHE A 122 8.41 0.47 -11.19
CA PHE A 122 9.26 0.89 -12.31
C PHE A 122 10.03 2.17 -11.97
N ILE A 123 9.39 3.18 -11.40
CA ILE A 123 10.04 4.43 -10.96
C ILE A 123 11.14 4.12 -9.93
N ASN A 124 10.85 3.32 -8.91
CA ASN A 124 11.84 2.96 -7.89
C ASN A 124 13.05 2.21 -8.49
N ARG A 125 12.82 1.30 -9.45
CA ARG A 125 13.91 0.60 -10.15
C ARG A 125 14.75 1.57 -10.98
N THR A 126 14.10 2.51 -11.67
CA THR A 126 14.79 3.54 -12.45
C THR A 126 15.62 4.43 -11.56
N ASP A 127 15.09 4.89 -10.43
CA ASP A 127 15.79 5.73 -9.45
C ASP A 127 17.02 5.02 -8.86
N VAL A 128 16.89 3.74 -8.49
CA VAL A 128 18.03 2.91 -8.06
C VAL A 128 19.09 2.79 -9.17
N ASN A 129 18.68 2.63 -10.42
CA ASN A 129 19.62 2.53 -11.54
C ASN A 129 20.32 3.86 -11.82
N VAL A 130 19.60 4.99 -11.74
CA VAL A 130 20.18 6.34 -11.87
C VAL A 130 21.23 6.58 -10.78
N ASN A 131 20.91 6.26 -9.52
CA ASN A 131 21.86 6.36 -8.42
C ASN A 131 23.13 5.50 -8.64
N LYS A 132 22.99 4.31 -9.22
CA LYS A 132 24.14 3.45 -9.59
C LYS A 132 24.97 4.04 -10.73
N ILE A 133 24.34 4.71 -11.69
CA ILE A 133 25.02 5.40 -12.79
C ILE A 133 25.84 6.57 -12.22
N ASP A 134 25.25 7.40 -11.36
CA ASP A 134 25.95 8.51 -10.70
C ASP A 134 27.16 8.01 -9.91
N GLN A 135 27.00 6.96 -9.10
CA GLN A 135 28.13 6.34 -8.40
C GLN A 135 29.21 5.80 -9.34
N SER A 136 28.83 5.29 -10.51
CA SER A 136 29.79 4.80 -11.51
C SER A 136 30.54 5.96 -12.18
N LEU A 137 29.86 7.08 -12.42
CA LEU A 137 30.46 8.30 -12.95
C LEU A 137 31.42 8.95 -11.94
N ASP A 138 31.07 8.97 -10.65
CA ASP A 138 31.95 9.46 -9.59
C ASP A 138 33.25 8.63 -9.53
N LYS A 139 33.12 7.30 -9.55
CA LYS A 139 34.29 6.40 -9.60
C LYS A 139 35.12 6.57 -10.86
N ALA A 140 34.47 6.75 -12.02
CA ALA A 140 35.19 7.01 -13.26
C ALA A 140 35.96 8.34 -13.19
N THR A 141 35.36 9.37 -12.59
CA THR A 141 35.99 10.68 -12.38
C THR A 141 37.17 10.58 -11.42
N GLU A 142 37.04 9.83 -10.33
CA GLU A 142 38.13 9.56 -9.39
C GLU A 142 39.29 8.82 -10.08
N ASN A 143 38.99 7.77 -10.85
CA ASN A 143 39.99 7.04 -11.62
C ASN A 143 40.69 7.93 -12.65
N LEU A 144 39.96 8.80 -13.35
CA LEU A 144 40.53 9.75 -14.29
C LEU A 144 41.45 10.76 -13.58
N ASN A 145 41.07 11.25 -12.41
CA ASN A 145 41.92 12.12 -11.60
C ASN A 145 43.19 11.40 -11.14
N ASN A 146 43.08 10.15 -10.70
CA ASN A 146 44.22 9.33 -10.30
C ASN A 146 45.17 9.05 -11.48
N ILE A 147 44.63 8.75 -12.67
CA ILE A 147 45.40 8.58 -13.90
C ILE A 147 46.12 9.88 -14.26
N LYS A 148 45.43 11.03 -14.18
CA LYS A 148 46.03 12.34 -14.45
C LYS A 148 47.22 12.61 -13.51
N LEU A 149 47.06 12.37 -12.21
CA LEU A 149 48.14 12.51 -11.23
C LEU A 149 49.32 11.57 -11.51
N ALA A 150 49.04 10.33 -11.93
CA ALA A 150 50.08 9.37 -12.30
C ALA A 150 50.84 9.78 -13.56
N ILE A 151 50.14 10.34 -14.56
CA ILE A 151 50.73 10.90 -15.78
C ILE A 151 51.60 12.12 -15.44
N ASP A 152 51.09 13.05 -14.65
CA ASP A 152 51.84 14.25 -14.22
C ASP A 152 53.10 13.85 -13.44
N SER A 153 52.99 12.91 -12.50
CA SER A 153 54.13 12.35 -11.76
C SER A 153 55.14 11.69 -12.69
N SER A 154 54.68 10.94 -13.70
CA SER A 154 55.54 10.29 -14.69
C SER A 154 56.24 11.30 -15.59
N LEU A 155 55.55 12.36 -16.01
CA LEU A 155 56.14 13.47 -16.78
C LEU A 155 57.21 14.21 -15.98
N VAL A 156 56.96 14.48 -14.69
CA VAL A 156 57.97 15.07 -13.80
C VAL A 156 59.19 14.17 -13.68
N LYS A 157 59.00 12.86 -13.44
CA LYS A 157 60.10 11.88 -13.39
C LYS A 157 60.88 11.80 -14.70
N LEU A 158 60.20 11.81 -15.85
CA LEU A 158 60.85 11.81 -17.17
C LEU A 158 61.66 13.09 -17.38
N LYS A 159 61.12 14.25 -16.99
CA LYS A 159 61.82 15.54 -17.08
C LYS A 159 63.05 15.56 -16.19
N ASP A 160 62.97 14.99 -15.00
CA ASP A 160 64.08 14.91 -14.05
C ASP A 160 65.17 13.95 -14.53
N GLN A 161 64.79 12.75 -14.99
CA GLN A 161 65.71 11.81 -15.61
C GLN A 161 66.40 12.39 -16.85
N ASN A 162 65.68 13.17 -17.66
CA ASN A 162 66.27 13.81 -18.83
C ASN A 162 67.28 14.90 -18.43
N LYS A 163 67.00 15.68 -17.38
CA LYS A 163 67.99 16.62 -16.80
C LYS A 163 69.22 15.90 -16.29
N HIS A 164 69.06 14.76 -15.61
CA HIS A 164 70.17 13.96 -15.12
C HIS A 164 71.01 13.37 -16.25
N LYS A 165 70.39 12.87 -17.33
CA LYS A 165 71.10 12.40 -18.53
C LYS A 165 71.88 13.53 -19.21
N VAL A 166 71.30 14.72 -19.33
CA VAL A 166 72.01 15.90 -19.88
C VAL A 166 73.17 16.30 -18.98
N LYS A 167 72.99 16.31 -17.65
CA LYS A 167 74.07 16.64 -16.70
C LYS A 167 75.21 15.62 -16.74
N LEU A 168 74.90 14.33 -16.89
CA LEU A 168 75.90 13.28 -17.09
C LEU A 168 76.60 13.37 -18.44
N ALA A 169 75.87 13.69 -19.52
CA ALA A 169 76.46 13.89 -20.85
C ALA A 169 77.41 15.09 -20.88
N VAL A 170 77.02 16.22 -20.28
CA VAL A 170 77.87 17.41 -20.15
C VAL A 170 79.07 17.14 -19.24
N GLY A 171 78.87 16.44 -18.12
CA GLY A 171 79.95 16.06 -17.22
C GLY A 171 80.96 15.09 -17.86
N GLY A 172 80.49 14.10 -18.60
CA GLY A 172 81.33 13.14 -19.33
C GLY A 172 82.09 13.79 -20.48
N PHE A 173 81.49 14.76 -21.17
CA PHE A 173 82.17 15.53 -22.22
C PHE A 173 83.32 16.37 -21.66
N VAL A 174 83.11 17.06 -20.52
CA VAL A 174 84.17 17.86 -19.88
C VAL A 174 85.32 16.99 -19.38
N ILE A 175 85.03 15.82 -18.83
CA ILE A 175 86.07 14.87 -18.37
C ILE A 175 86.80 14.26 -19.59
N GLY A 176 86.08 13.88 -20.64
CA GLY A 176 86.67 13.31 -21.87
C GLY A 176 87.60 14.28 -22.60
N VAL A 177 87.20 15.56 -22.72
CA VAL A 177 88.03 16.62 -23.30
C VAL A 177 89.21 16.97 -22.38
N GLY A 178 89.02 16.96 -21.06
CA GLY A 178 90.09 17.21 -20.10
C GLY A 178 91.20 16.15 -20.14
N VAL A 179 90.85 14.87 -20.24
CA VAL A 179 91.81 13.76 -20.30
C VAL A 179 92.53 13.72 -21.65
N THR A 180 91.83 13.98 -22.76
CA THR A 180 92.46 14.03 -24.08
C THR A 180 93.39 15.24 -24.23
N ALA A 181 93.05 16.39 -23.66
CA ALA A 181 93.93 17.56 -23.62
C ALA A 181 95.19 17.32 -22.76
N LEU A 182 95.07 16.63 -21.61
CA LEU A 182 96.20 16.25 -20.76
C LEU A 182 97.17 15.27 -21.45
N ILE A 183 96.63 14.28 -22.17
CA ILE A 183 97.46 13.32 -22.94
C ILE A 183 98.16 14.04 -24.10
N PHE A 184 97.50 14.98 -24.77
CA PHE A 184 98.07 15.74 -25.88
C PHE A 184 99.16 16.74 -25.43
N LEU A 185 99.10 17.22 -24.18
CA LEU A 185 100.11 18.13 -23.60
C LEU A 185 101.34 17.39 -23.06
N ILE A 186 101.21 16.11 -22.68
CA ILE A 186 102.31 15.24 -22.25
C ILE A 186 103.02 14.57 -23.44
N ALA A 187 102.33 14.42 -24.58
CA ALA A 187 102.87 13.80 -25.79
C ALA A 187 103.61 14.77 -26.73
N LYS A 188 104.01 15.96 -26.25
CA LYS A 188 104.76 16.97 -27.03
C LYS A 188 106.15 17.21 -26.46
#